data_AF-A0A4Q9DWG3-F1
#
_entry.id   AF-A0A4Q9DWG3-F1
#
_cell.length_a   1.000
_cell.length_b   1.000
_cell.length_c   1.000
_cell.angle_alpha   90.00
_cell.angle_beta   90.00
_cell.angle_gamma   90.00
#
_symmetry.space_group_name_H-M   'P 1'
#
loop_
_entity.id
_entity.type
_entity.pdbx_description
1 polymer ?
#
loop_
_entity_poly.entity_id
_entity_poly.type
_entity_poly.pdbx_seq_one_letter_code
_entity_poly.pdbx_strand_id
1 'polypeptide(L)'
;MNDLTRVNNGTDRPPALETHQSWWGMIGIGENGVEWSMEQKLERIAAAGFTGILGRLPEPRDREQWHRLLSDYKLSFGIHSFPSSRADLESLLKEAKDFGVAYVNSQVMGNMLRDEAAVQLLQDLLGAAAETGIPYFVETHRGRITQDLLRTVDYVNQLPHLRLTIDISHYVLSCEVSSPSMAAELNPALDVLLQRTSSIHGRVSSGQQIQADIGEAEHPMASPFAAWWKQGMSCWLQGAQPGDVLPFVSELGPPPYAIVQGPDGTGPEISDRWQQALVLKRLAEQAWHEVTLQSGME
;
A
#
# COMPACT_ATOMS: atom_id res chain seq x y z
N MET A 1 -17.84 11.67 15.11
CA MET A 1 -17.66 11.06 13.77
C MET A 1 -16.48 10.12 13.89
N ASN A 2 -16.55 8.93 13.29
CA ASN A 2 -15.40 8.03 13.24
C ASN A 2 -14.29 8.74 12.46
N ASP A 3 -13.07 8.72 12.99
CA ASP A 3 -11.90 9.22 12.28
C ASP A 3 -11.57 8.23 11.14
N LEU A 4 -11.92 8.58 9.91
CA LEU A 4 -11.65 7.76 8.73
C LEU A 4 -10.23 7.91 8.20
N THR A 5 -9.39 8.67 8.91
CA THR A 5 -7.98 8.83 8.53
C THR A 5 -7.13 7.63 8.91
N ARG A 6 -7.67 6.66 9.65
CA ARG A 6 -6.96 5.45 10.09
C ARG A 6 -7.87 4.23 10.02
N VAL A 7 -7.24 3.07 9.97
CA VAL A 7 -7.92 1.79 10.18
C VAL A 7 -7.93 1.53 11.68
N ASN A 8 -9.08 1.16 12.23
CA ASN A 8 -9.20 0.78 13.64
C ASN A 8 -9.81 -0.63 13.72
N ASN A 9 -9.16 -1.53 14.44
CA ASN A 9 -9.58 -2.92 14.56
C ASN A 9 -10.58 -3.16 15.72
N GLY A 10 -11.03 -2.10 16.38
CA GLY A 10 -12.01 -2.15 17.46
C GLY A 10 -11.48 -2.68 18.80
N THR A 11 -10.17 -2.86 18.94
CA THR A 11 -9.54 -3.28 20.19
C THR A 11 -9.00 -2.10 20.99
N ASP A 12 -8.78 -2.27 22.29
CA ASP A 12 -8.09 -1.28 23.14
C ASP A 12 -6.56 -1.49 23.19
N ARG A 13 -6.01 -2.26 22.25
CA ARG A 13 -4.56 -2.53 22.21
C ARG A 13 -3.78 -1.28 21.78
N PRO A 14 -2.49 -1.16 22.14
CA PRO A 14 -1.63 -0.11 21.59
C PRO A 14 -1.66 -0.08 20.06
N PRO A 15 -1.47 1.09 19.43
CA PRO A 15 -1.35 1.18 17.98
C PRO A 15 -0.31 0.21 17.42
N ALA A 16 -0.62 -0.43 16.30
CA ALA A 16 0.22 -1.49 15.74
C ALA A 16 0.43 -1.36 14.23
N LEU A 17 1.51 -1.98 13.74
CA LEU A 17 1.69 -2.24 12.32
C LEU A 17 0.94 -3.52 11.94
N GLU A 18 0.13 -3.47 10.88
CA GLU A 18 -0.38 -4.68 10.22
C GLU A 18 0.40 -4.90 8.92
N THR A 19 1.04 -6.06 8.80
CA THR A 19 1.77 -6.42 7.58
C THR A 19 0.85 -7.17 6.64
N HIS A 20 0.66 -6.63 5.45
CA HIS A 20 -0.27 -7.12 4.45
C HIS A 20 0.48 -7.72 3.27
N GLN A 21 0.00 -8.86 2.77
CA GLN A 21 0.44 -9.36 1.48
C GLN A 21 -0.47 -8.82 0.37
N SER A 22 0.14 -8.38 -0.72
CA SER A 22 -0.60 -8.02 -1.92
C SER A 22 -1.15 -9.25 -2.64
N TRP A 23 -2.47 -9.32 -2.84
CA TRP A 23 -3.13 -10.47 -3.43
C TRP A 23 -2.76 -10.70 -4.89
N TRP A 24 -2.70 -9.63 -5.69
CA TRP A 24 -2.25 -9.73 -7.09
C TRP A 24 -0.77 -10.11 -7.18
N GLY A 25 0.00 -9.79 -6.14
CA GLY A 25 1.36 -10.27 -5.94
C GLY A 25 1.50 -11.79 -5.81
N MET A 26 0.41 -12.52 -5.61
CA MET A 26 0.41 -13.99 -5.55
C MET A 26 0.07 -14.65 -6.88
N ILE A 27 -0.27 -13.87 -7.93
CA ILE A 27 -0.59 -14.41 -9.26
C ILE A 27 0.65 -15.10 -9.84
N GLY A 28 0.47 -16.33 -10.31
CA GLY A 28 1.51 -17.16 -10.91
C GLY A 28 2.52 -17.76 -9.92
N ILE A 29 2.41 -17.46 -8.62
CA ILE A 29 3.28 -18.05 -7.59
C ILE A 29 2.76 -19.43 -7.20
N GLY A 30 3.67 -20.40 -7.14
CA GLY A 30 3.34 -21.79 -6.92
C GLY A 30 4.55 -22.69 -6.77
N GLU A 31 4.33 -24.00 -6.87
CA GLU A 31 5.37 -25.02 -6.78
C GLU A 31 5.35 -25.89 -8.04
N ASN A 32 6.53 -26.28 -8.53
CA ASN A 32 6.68 -27.14 -9.71
C ASN A 32 5.93 -26.64 -10.96
N GLY A 33 5.83 -25.32 -11.13
CA GLY A 33 5.14 -24.70 -12.26
C GLY A 33 3.60 -24.70 -12.17
N VAL A 34 3.04 -25.07 -11.02
CA VAL A 34 1.60 -25.02 -10.76
C VAL A 34 1.31 -23.95 -9.72
N GLU A 35 0.52 -22.95 -10.12
CA GLU A 35 0.06 -21.88 -9.23
C GLU A 35 -0.73 -22.44 -8.04
N TRP A 36 -0.49 -21.89 -6.85
CA TRP A 36 -1.23 -22.27 -5.66
C TRP A 36 -2.71 -21.90 -5.78
N SER A 37 -3.57 -22.76 -5.23
CA SER A 37 -4.99 -22.44 -5.04
C SER A 37 -5.18 -21.26 -4.08
N MET A 38 -6.38 -20.68 -4.06
CA MET A 38 -6.71 -19.57 -3.15
C MET A 38 -6.44 -19.92 -1.68
N GLU A 39 -6.86 -21.11 -1.25
CA GLU A 39 -6.67 -21.59 0.13
C GLU A 39 -5.19 -21.76 0.47
N GLN A 40 -4.39 -22.37 -0.43
CA GLN A 40 -2.94 -22.50 -0.24
C GLN A 40 -2.22 -21.13 -0.17
N LYS A 41 -2.65 -20.15 -0.97
CA LYS A 41 -2.10 -18.79 -0.90
C LYS A 41 -2.37 -18.15 0.45
N LEU A 42 -3.63 -18.17 0.91
CA LEU A 42 -4.04 -17.60 2.19
C LEU A 42 -3.37 -18.30 3.37
N GLU A 43 -3.28 -19.63 3.33
CA GLU A 43 -2.54 -20.42 4.32
C GLU A 43 -1.08 -19.98 4.42
N ARG A 44 -0.39 -19.83 3.28
CA ARG A 44 1.03 -19.44 3.25
C ARG A 44 1.24 -17.99 3.70
N ILE A 45 0.33 -17.09 3.32
CA ILE A 45 0.33 -15.71 3.80
C ILE A 45 0.23 -15.68 5.33
N ALA A 46 -0.73 -16.40 5.90
CA ALA A 46 -0.91 -16.48 7.34
C ALA A 46 0.27 -17.17 8.04
N ALA A 47 0.77 -18.28 7.49
CA ALA A 47 1.90 -19.02 8.04
C ALA A 47 3.22 -18.21 8.03
N ALA A 48 3.37 -17.27 7.10
CA ALA A 48 4.48 -16.32 7.06
C ALA A 48 4.32 -15.14 8.04
N GLY A 49 3.22 -15.09 8.79
CA GLY A 49 2.96 -14.08 9.80
C GLY A 49 2.48 -12.75 9.24
N PHE A 50 1.99 -12.69 7.99
CA PHE A 50 1.20 -11.55 7.55
C PHE A 50 -0.11 -11.51 8.32
N THR A 51 -0.58 -10.31 8.64
CA THR A 51 -1.80 -10.07 9.41
C THR A 51 -2.97 -9.59 8.53
N GLY A 52 -2.71 -9.31 7.27
CA GLY A 52 -3.76 -8.88 6.35
C GLY A 52 -3.41 -9.06 4.88
N ILE A 53 -4.37 -8.67 4.04
CA ILE A 53 -4.27 -8.73 2.59
C ILE A 53 -4.80 -7.43 1.99
N LEU A 54 -4.13 -6.95 0.94
CA LEU A 54 -4.69 -5.95 0.05
C LEU A 54 -5.02 -6.61 -1.29
N GLY A 55 -6.26 -6.48 -1.76
CA GLY A 55 -6.71 -7.15 -2.99
C GLY A 55 -7.77 -6.39 -3.77
N ARG A 56 -8.42 -7.07 -4.71
CA ARG A 56 -9.67 -6.59 -5.30
C ARG A 56 -10.83 -7.19 -4.53
N LEU A 57 -11.96 -6.50 -4.54
CA LEU A 57 -13.18 -7.08 -3.96
C LEU A 57 -13.48 -8.42 -4.66
N PRO A 58 -13.75 -9.51 -3.91
CA PRO A 58 -14.04 -10.80 -4.51
C PRO A 58 -15.32 -10.79 -5.34
N GLU A 59 -15.28 -11.54 -6.45
CA GLU A 59 -16.47 -11.83 -7.26
C GLU A 59 -17.55 -12.50 -6.40
N PRO A 60 -18.85 -12.25 -6.65
CA PRO A 60 -19.94 -12.75 -5.81
C PRO A 60 -19.87 -14.26 -5.49
N ARG A 61 -19.44 -15.08 -6.45
CA ARG A 61 -19.31 -16.54 -6.29
C ARG A 61 -18.22 -16.97 -5.30
N ASP A 62 -17.21 -16.13 -5.08
CA ASP A 62 -16.04 -16.46 -4.27
C ASP A 62 -16.14 -15.82 -2.86
N ARG A 63 -17.10 -14.91 -2.62
CA ARG A 63 -17.22 -14.12 -1.37
C ARG A 63 -17.33 -15.00 -0.11
N GLU A 64 -18.13 -16.07 -0.16
CA GLU A 64 -18.28 -16.97 0.98
C GLU A 64 -16.96 -17.66 1.35
N GLN A 65 -16.22 -18.15 0.35
CA GLN A 65 -14.91 -18.74 0.56
C GLN A 65 -13.91 -17.72 1.11
N TRP A 66 -13.91 -16.49 0.58
CA TRP A 66 -13.07 -15.42 1.09
C TRP A 66 -13.37 -15.09 2.55
N HIS A 67 -14.64 -14.92 2.93
CA HIS A 67 -15.00 -14.67 4.33
C HIS A 67 -14.53 -15.78 5.26
N ARG A 68 -14.78 -17.03 4.87
CA ARG A 68 -14.33 -18.20 5.65
C ARG A 68 -12.82 -18.15 5.85
N LEU A 69 -12.04 -18.02 4.77
CA LEU A 69 -10.58 -18.11 4.85
C LEU A 69 -9.96 -16.90 5.56
N LEU A 70 -10.46 -15.67 5.33
CA LEU A 70 -10.02 -14.49 6.08
C LEU A 70 -10.29 -14.65 7.58
N SER A 71 -11.45 -15.21 7.95
CA SER A 71 -11.79 -15.50 9.35
C SER A 71 -10.92 -16.61 9.95
N ASP A 72 -10.78 -17.75 9.27
CA ASP A 72 -10.02 -18.93 9.72
C ASP A 72 -8.56 -18.55 10.00
N TYR A 73 -7.96 -17.74 9.12
CA TYR A 73 -6.58 -17.27 9.24
C TYR A 73 -6.42 -15.93 9.96
N LYS A 74 -7.51 -15.30 10.41
CA LYS A 74 -7.53 -14.00 11.11
C LYS A 74 -6.82 -12.89 10.33
N LEU A 75 -7.03 -12.85 9.01
CA LEU A 75 -6.44 -11.85 8.13
C LEU A 75 -7.40 -10.67 7.95
N SER A 76 -6.91 -9.45 8.20
CA SER A 76 -7.62 -8.24 7.80
C SER A 76 -7.61 -8.08 6.28
N PHE A 77 -8.56 -7.32 5.72
CA PHE A 77 -8.69 -7.20 4.27
C PHE A 77 -8.97 -5.77 3.84
N GLY A 78 -8.03 -5.19 3.09
CA GLY A 78 -8.21 -3.95 2.35
C GLY A 78 -8.45 -4.23 0.86
N ILE A 79 -8.99 -3.24 0.14
CA ILE A 79 -9.18 -3.34 -1.30
C ILE A 79 -8.59 -2.16 -2.08
N HIS A 80 -8.22 -2.41 -3.35
CA HIS A 80 -7.92 -1.37 -4.31
C HIS A 80 -9.18 -0.83 -4.99
N SER A 81 -9.14 0.45 -5.33
CA SER A 81 -10.12 1.13 -6.19
C SER A 81 -9.42 1.94 -7.27
N PHE A 82 -10.10 2.15 -8.40
CA PHE A 82 -9.56 2.83 -9.58
C PHE A 82 -10.53 3.89 -10.13
N PRO A 83 -11.05 4.81 -9.30
CA PRO A 83 -12.14 5.71 -9.69
C PRO A 83 -11.65 6.79 -10.67
N SER A 84 -12.52 7.16 -11.62
CA SER A 84 -12.38 8.39 -12.43
C SER A 84 -13.39 9.47 -12.03
N SER A 85 -14.37 9.11 -11.21
CA SER A 85 -15.44 9.97 -10.72
C SER A 85 -15.93 9.53 -9.35
N ARG A 86 -16.71 10.39 -8.71
CA ARG A 86 -17.39 10.08 -7.44
C ARG A 86 -18.29 8.85 -7.55
N ALA A 87 -19.07 8.74 -8.63
CA ALA A 87 -20.02 7.65 -8.83
C ALA A 87 -19.33 6.27 -8.93
N ASP A 88 -18.15 6.21 -9.56
CA ASP A 88 -17.36 4.97 -9.64
C ASP A 88 -16.98 4.47 -8.24
N LEU A 89 -16.58 5.39 -7.36
CA LEU A 89 -16.18 5.07 -5.99
C LEU A 89 -17.39 4.72 -5.12
N GLU A 90 -18.50 5.44 -5.21
CA GLU A 90 -19.72 5.17 -4.44
C GLU A 90 -20.26 3.75 -4.66
N SER A 91 -20.26 3.29 -5.92
CA SER A 91 -20.68 1.92 -6.25
C SER A 91 -19.81 0.88 -5.53
N LEU A 92 -18.48 1.06 -5.59
CA LEU A 92 -17.55 0.15 -4.94
C LEU A 92 -17.63 0.21 -3.41
N LEU A 93 -17.74 1.41 -2.84
CA LEU A 93 -17.78 1.62 -1.39
C LEU A 93 -18.98 0.93 -0.75
N LYS A 94 -20.13 0.89 -1.43
CA LYS A 94 -21.30 0.14 -0.97
C LYS A 94 -20.99 -1.35 -0.86
N GLU A 95 -20.45 -1.95 -1.92
CA GLU A 95 -20.11 -3.37 -1.91
C GLU A 95 -18.99 -3.70 -0.92
N ALA A 96 -18.02 -2.80 -0.79
CA ALA A 96 -16.93 -2.90 0.17
C ALA A 96 -17.45 -2.89 1.62
N LYS A 97 -18.45 -2.05 1.91
CA LYS A 97 -19.13 -2.01 3.21
C LYS A 97 -19.87 -3.29 3.49
N ASP A 98 -20.63 -3.78 2.51
CA ASP A 98 -21.40 -5.02 2.63
C ASP A 98 -20.49 -6.24 2.85
N PHE A 99 -19.29 -6.23 2.27
CA PHE A 99 -18.25 -7.23 2.50
C PHE A 99 -17.52 -7.04 3.84
N GLY A 100 -17.51 -5.84 4.43
CA GLY A 100 -16.78 -5.56 5.67
C GLY A 100 -15.27 -5.41 5.47
N VAL A 101 -14.84 -4.74 4.40
CA VAL A 101 -13.41 -4.41 4.22
C VAL A 101 -12.94 -3.43 5.29
N ALA A 102 -11.66 -3.51 5.66
CA ALA A 102 -11.05 -2.64 6.66
C ALA A 102 -10.74 -1.23 6.13
N TYR A 103 -10.35 -1.13 4.85
CA TYR A 103 -10.05 0.14 4.18
C TYR A 103 -10.06 0.02 2.66
N VAL A 104 -10.09 1.17 1.99
CA VAL A 104 -9.95 1.30 0.54
C VAL A 104 -8.70 2.11 0.20
N ASN A 105 -7.79 1.47 -0.53
CA ASN A 105 -6.68 2.12 -1.21
C ASN A 105 -7.11 2.55 -2.63
N SER A 106 -6.87 3.79 -3.02
CA SER A 106 -7.39 4.33 -4.27
C SER A 106 -6.30 4.84 -5.20
N GLN A 107 -6.16 4.16 -6.33
CA GLN A 107 -5.40 4.67 -7.46
C GLN A 107 -6.32 5.54 -8.31
N VAL A 108 -6.44 6.81 -7.97
CA VAL A 108 -7.35 7.75 -8.65
C VAL A 108 -6.88 8.02 -10.09
N MET A 109 -7.75 7.84 -11.07
CA MET A 109 -7.45 8.10 -12.48
C MET A 109 -7.20 9.59 -12.76
N GLY A 110 -6.82 9.93 -13.99
CA GLY A 110 -6.59 11.33 -14.39
C GLY A 110 -5.15 11.77 -14.20
N ASN A 111 -4.19 11.04 -14.77
CA ASN A 111 -2.77 11.36 -14.70
C ASN A 111 -2.43 12.77 -15.19
N MET A 112 -3.16 13.25 -16.22
CA MET A 112 -3.02 14.59 -16.78
C MET A 112 -3.97 15.64 -16.17
N LEU A 113 -4.84 15.24 -15.23
CA LEU A 113 -5.75 16.16 -14.54
C LEU A 113 -4.97 17.00 -13.53
N ARG A 114 -5.19 18.30 -13.48
CA ARG A 114 -4.45 19.23 -12.60
C ARG A 114 -5.31 20.37 -12.10
N ASP A 115 -4.71 21.22 -11.28
CA ASP A 115 -5.30 22.45 -10.74
C ASP A 115 -6.65 22.18 -10.03
N GLU A 116 -7.58 23.11 -10.12
CA GLU A 116 -8.90 23.04 -9.46
C GLU A 116 -9.67 21.76 -9.80
N ALA A 117 -9.60 21.29 -11.04
CA ALA A 117 -10.31 20.08 -11.45
C ALA A 117 -9.79 18.81 -10.74
N ALA A 118 -8.47 18.74 -10.50
CA ALA A 118 -7.89 17.62 -9.74
C ALA A 118 -8.26 17.69 -8.26
N VAL A 119 -8.21 18.88 -7.67
CA VAL A 119 -8.60 19.12 -6.26
C VAL A 119 -10.08 18.77 -6.06
N GLN A 120 -10.95 19.19 -6.98
CA GLN A 120 -12.38 18.88 -6.93
C GLN A 120 -12.64 17.38 -7.00
N LEU A 121 -11.98 16.65 -7.90
CA LEU A 121 -12.14 15.19 -7.98
C LEU A 121 -11.72 14.51 -6.67
N LEU A 122 -10.57 14.88 -6.10
CA LEU A 122 -10.12 14.34 -4.81
C LEU A 122 -11.10 14.66 -3.69
N GLN A 123 -11.60 15.90 -3.63
CA GLN A 123 -12.58 16.34 -2.64
C GLN A 123 -13.90 15.55 -2.75
N ASP A 124 -14.38 15.30 -3.97
CA ASP A 124 -15.60 14.53 -4.22
C ASP A 124 -15.46 13.07 -3.76
N LEU A 125 -14.30 12.45 -4.02
CA LEU A 125 -13.99 11.08 -3.59
C LEU A 125 -13.89 10.97 -2.07
N LEU A 126 -13.24 11.95 -1.42
CA LEU A 126 -13.19 12.04 0.04
C LEU A 126 -14.60 12.17 0.64
N GLY A 127 -15.48 12.95 0.00
CA GLY A 127 -16.89 13.08 0.39
C GLY A 127 -17.65 11.75 0.32
N ALA A 128 -17.53 11.00 -0.78
CA ALA A 128 -18.17 9.70 -0.93
C ALA A 128 -17.70 8.67 0.12
N ALA A 129 -16.40 8.64 0.42
CA ALA A 129 -15.83 7.79 1.46
C ALA A 129 -16.36 8.17 2.86
N ALA A 130 -16.43 9.48 3.15
CA ALA A 130 -16.94 9.99 4.41
C ALA A 130 -18.41 9.60 4.67
N GLU A 131 -19.25 9.67 3.64
CA GLU A 131 -20.65 9.27 3.72
C GLU A 131 -20.83 7.76 3.94
N THR A 132 -19.93 6.94 3.41
CA THR A 132 -19.98 5.48 3.59
C THR A 132 -19.41 5.03 4.94
N GLY A 133 -18.45 5.80 5.48
CA GLY A 133 -17.81 5.53 6.77
C GLY A 133 -16.68 4.49 6.71
N ILE A 134 -16.05 4.31 5.54
CA ILE A 134 -14.90 3.41 5.37
C ILE A 134 -13.61 4.25 5.29
N PRO A 135 -12.53 3.86 5.97
CA PRO A 135 -11.22 4.48 5.78
C PRO A 135 -10.78 4.43 4.32
N TYR A 136 -10.42 5.59 3.77
CA TYR A 136 -10.10 5.76 2.35
C TYR A 136 -8.81 6.54 2.20
N PHE A 137 -7.85 5.96 1.48
CA PHE A 137 -6.53 6.52 1.28
C PHE A 137 -6.22 6.60 -0.22
N VAL A 138 -5.71 7.74 -0.67
CA VAL A 138 -5.28 7.93 -2.06
C VAL A 138 -3.83 7.47 -2.20
N GLU A 139 -3.57 6.59 -3.16
CA GLU A 139 -2.22 6.07 -3.39
C GLU A 139 -1.35 7.08 -4.15
N THR A 140 -0.11 7.26 -3.73
CA THR A 140 0.91 7.95 -4.53
C THR A 140 1.38 7.01 -5.64
N HIS A 141 0.98 7.23 -6.90
CA HIS A 141 1.22 6.24 -7.96
C HIS A 141 1.44 6.89 -9.33
N ARG A 142 2.37 6.36 -10.13
CA ARG A 142 2.61 6.86 -11.50
C ARG A 142 1.42 6.60 -12.42
N GLY A 143 1.14 7.46 -13.40
CA GLY A 143 -0.03 7.26 -14.26
C GLY A 143 -1.39 7.38 -13.54
N ARG A 144 -1.39 8.02 -12.36
CA ARG A 144 -2.57 8.40 -11.56
C ARG A 144 -2.53 9.89 -11.30
N ILE A 145 -3.58 10.44 -10.69
CA ILE A 145 -3.64 11.86 -10.37
C ILE A 145 -2.43 12.33 -9.53
N THR A 146 -1.90 11.45 -8.69
CA THR A 146 -0.75 11.64 -7.80
C THR A 146 0.61 11.39 -8.45
N GLN A 147 0.68 11.21 -9.78
CA GLN A 147 1.93 10.81 -10.46
C GLN A 147 3.09 11.80 -10.32
N ASP A 148 2.82 13.06 -9.98
CA ASP A 148 3.82 14.11 -9.82
C ASP A 148 3.96 14.45 -8.35
N LEU A 149 5.20 14.44 -7.85
CA LEU A 149 5.52 14.61 -6.43
C LEU A 149 5.12 16.00 -5.93
N LEU A 150 5.53 17.05 -6.62
CA LEU A 150 5.32 18.44 -6.17
C LEU A 150 3.83 18.82 -6.23
N ARG A 151 3.14 18.40 -7.28
CA ARG A 151 1.69 18.59 -7.39
C ARG A 151 0.91 17.80 -6.33
N THR A 152 1.40 16.62 -5.93
CA THR A 152 0.78 15.86 -4.83
C THR A 152 0.99 16.58 -3.49
N VAL A 153 2.14 17.24 -3.28
CA VAL A 153 2.35 18.13 -2.13
C VAL A 153 1.33 19.26 -2.15
N ASP A 154 1.08 19.89 -3.30
CA ASP A 154 0.05 20.93 -3.42
C ASP A 154 -1.36 20.42 -3.10
N TYR A 155 -1.70 19.19 -3.51
CA TYR A 155 -2.98 18.58 -3.18
C TYR A 155 -3.15 18.37 -1.67
N VAL A 156 -2.14 17.83 -1.00
CA VAL A 156 -2.15 17.61 0.45
C VAL A 156 -2.25 18.92 1.24
N ASN A 157 -1.64 19.99 0.74
CA ASN A 157 -1.72 21.31 1.37
C ASN A 157 -3.11 21.95 1.21
N GLN A 158 -3.75 21.76 0.06
CA GLN A 158 -5.10 22.28 -0.22
C GLN A 158 -6.20 21.42 0.42
N LEU A 159 -5.95 20.13 0.62
CA LEU A 159 -6.89 19.16 1.17
C LEU A 159 -6.33 18.57 2.47
N PRO A 160 -6.49 19.24 3.64
CA PRO A 160 -5.91 18.79 4.91
C PRO A 160 -6.33 17.37 5.34
N HIS A 161 -7.51 16.92 4.88
CA HIS A 161 -8.06 15.59 5.17
C HIS A 161 -7.64 14.51 4.16
N LEU A 162 -6.88 14.86 3.11
CA LEU A 162 -6.36 13.89 2.16
C LEU A 162 -5.31 13.01 2.84
N ARG A 163 -5.66 11.73 3.02
CA ARG A 163 -4.78 10.70 3.56
C ARG A 163 -4.23 9.83 2.44
N LEU A 164 -3.00 9.39 2.63
CA LEU A 164 -2.23 8.73 1.58
C LEU A 164 -1.89 7.30 1.93
N THR A 165 -1.99 6.44 0.92
CA THR A 165 -1.15 5.25 0.84
C THR A 165 0.15 5.65 0.19
N ILE A 166 1.23 5.64 0.96
CA ILE A 166 2.54 6.08 0.50
C ILE A 166 3.24 4.91 -0.21
N ASP A 167 3.33 5.01 -1.54
CA ASP A 167 4.18 4.19 -2.41
C ASP A 167 5.24 5.08 -3.07
N ILE A 168 6.41 5.19 -2.43
CA ILE A 168 7.49 6.07 -2.86
C ILE A 168 8.18 5.55 -4.12
N SER A 169 7.99 4.27 -4.47
CA SER A 169 8.66 3.63 -5.61
C SER A 169 8.34 4.33 -6.92
N HIS A 170 7.14 4.91 -7.02
CA HIS A 170 6.71 5.68 -8.18
C HIS A 170 7.44 7.01 -8.33
N TYR A 171 7.71 7.75 -7.25
CA TYR A 171 8.45 9.00 -7.32
C TYR A 171 9.94 8.77 -7.57
N VAL A 172 10.53 7.74 -6.94
CA VAL A 172 11.91 7.34 -7.21
C VAL A 172 12.11 7.00 -8.68
N LEU A 173 11.16 6.26 -9.29
CA LEU A 173 11.20 5.98 -10.72
C LEU A 173 11.01 7.24 -11.58
N SER A 174 9.95 8.02 -11.31
CA SER A 174 9.57 9.16 -12.15
C SER A 174 10.55 10.34 -12.05
N CYS A 175 11.30 10.46 -10.97
CA CYS A 175 12.35 11.46 -10.78
C CYS A 175 13.76 10.93 -11.11
N GLU A 176 13.87 9.74 -11.71
CA GLU A 176 15.15 9.09 -12.08
C GLU A 176 16.17 8.99 -10.92
N VAL A 177 15.69 8.70 -9.71
CA VAL A 177 16.52 8.62 -8.51
C VAL A 177 17.25 7.28 -8.47
N SER A 178 18.48 7.27 -8.98
CA SER A 178 19.28 6.04 -9.11
C SER A 178 20.31 5.83 -8.00
N SER A 179 20.34 6.66 -6.97
CA SER A 179 21.30 6.53 -5.86
C SER A 179 20.76 7.09 -4.53
N PRO A 180 21.29 6.63 -3.38
CA PRO A 180 20.92 7.17 -2.07
C PRO A 180 21.19 8.67 -1.89
N SER A 181 22.23 9.22 -2.54
CA SER A 181 22.51 10.66 -2.44
C SER A 181 21.45 11.49 -3.16
N MET A 182 20.99 11.03 -4.33
CA MET A 182 19.88 11.66 -5.06
C MET A 182 18.55 11.47 -4.32
N ALA A 183 18.37 10.34 -3.63
CA ALA A 183 17.17 10.08 -2.84
C ALA A 183 16.94 11.17 -1.78
N ALA A 184 18.01 11.69 -1.16
CA ALA A 184 17.90 12.77 -0.19
C ALA A 184 17.29 14.07 -0.76
N GLU A 185 17.35 14.30 -2.08
CA GLU A 185 16.76 15.47 -2.73
C GLU A 185 15.22 15.45 -2.69
N LEU A 186 14.61 14.27 -2.55
CA LEU A 186 13.16 14.11 -2.45
C LEU A 186 12.65 14.41 -1.03
N ASN A 187 13.51 14.38 -0.01
CA ASN A 187 13.11 14.46 1.39
C ASN A 187 12.23 15.69 1.70
N PRO A 188 12.54 16.93 1.26
CA PRO A 188 11.68 18.08 1.60
C PRO A 188 10.23 17.92 1.14
N ALA A 189 9.99 17.29 -0.02
CA ALA A 189 8.66 17.04 -0.53
C ALA A 189 8.03 15.80 0.12
N LEU A 190 8.80 14.72 0.28
CA LEU A 190 8.33 13.49 0.93
C LEU A 190 7.95 13.73 2.39
N ASP A 191 8.68 14.59 3.11
CA ASP A 191 8.38 14.95 4.50
C ASP A 191 6.95 15.47 4.64
N VAL A 192 6.48 16.28 3.68
CA VAL A 192 5.09 16.78 3.66
C VAL A 192 4.09 15.65 3.43
N LEU A 193 4.37 14.74 2.50
CA LEU A 193 3.49 13.61 2.20
C LEU A 193 3.45 12.58 3.32
N LEU A 194 4.58 12.33 3.99
CA LEU A 194 4.71 11.36 5.07
C LEU A 194 3.87 11.76 6.31
N GLN A 195 3.60 13.05 6.52
CA GLN A 195 2.62 13.53 7.51
C GLN A 195 1.18 13.09 7.21
N ARG A 196 0.91 12.64 5.97
CA ARG A 196 -0.40 12.13 5.52
C ARG A 196 -0.47 10.61 5.39
N THR A 197 0.56 9.90 5.84
CA THR A 197 0.61 8.42 5.79
C THR A 197 -0.55 7.81 6.58
N SER A 198 -1.35 6.98 5.92
CA SER A 198 -2.34 6.11 6.58
C SER A 198 -2.25 4.66 6.13
N SER A 199 -1.43 4.39 5.11
CA SER A 199 -1.00 3.07 4.66
C SER A 199 0.35 3.25 3.95
N ILE A 200 1.15 2.18 3.86
CA ILE A 200 2.44 2.18 3.16
C ILE A 200 2.47 1.01 2.19
N HIS A 201 2.90 1.24 0.96
CA HIS A 201 3.28 0.18 0.03
C HIS A 201 4.81 0.06 0.02
N GLY A 202 5.29 -1.12 0.37
CA GLY A 202 6.70 -1.42 0.60
C GLY A 202 7.54 -1.65 -0.64
N ARG A 203 7.07 -1.33 -1.85
CA ARG A 203 7.84 -1.59 -3.07
C ARG A 203 9.12 -0.75 -3.08
N VAL A 204 10.23 -1.33 -3.54
CA VAL A 204 11.49 -0.62 -3.77
C VAL A 204 11.74 -0.49 -5.28
N SER A 205 12.02 0.74 -5.71
CA SER A 205 12.44 1.06 -7.08
C SER A 205 13.96 1.26 -7.11
N SER A 206 14.59 0.89 -8.22
CA SER A 206 16.00 1.19 -8.48
C SER A 206 16.24 2.58 -9.09
N GLY A 207 15.16 3.33 -9.35
CA GLY A 207 15.19 4.57 -10.13
C GLY A 207 14.99 4.36 -11.63
N GLN A 208 15.29 3.15 -12.14
CA GLN A 208 15.05 2.76 -13.54
C GLN A 208 14.04 1.62 -13.68
N GLN A 209 13.87 0.83 -12.62
CA GLN A 209 12.88 -0.25 -12.53
C GLN A 209 11.98 0.02 -11.34
N ILE A 210 10.67 -0.06 -11.55
CA ILE A 210 9.70 0.18 -10.47
C ILE A 210 9.85 -0.83 -9.33
N GLN A 211 10.25 -2.06 -9.65
CA GLN A 211 10.35 -3.17 -8.74
C GLN A 211 11.73 -3.77 -8.90
N ALA A 212 12.63 -3.41 -7.99
CA ALA A 212 13.95 -3.98 -7.91
C ALA A 212 13.95 -5.25 -7.06
N ASP A 213 14.77 -6.22 -7.44
CA ASP A 213 15.22 -7.26 -6.51
C ASP A 213 16.21 -6.62 -5.55
N ILE A 214 15.89 -6.65 -4.26
CA ILE A 214 16.72 -6.06 -3.21
C ILE A 214 17.58 -7.08 -2.46
N GLY A 215 17.54 -8.36 -2.87
CA GLY A 215 18.19 -9.45 -2.15
C GLY A 215 17.69 -9.54 -0.71
N GLU A 216 18.58 -9.70 0.26
CA GLU A 216 18.31 -9.60 1.71
C GLU A 216 18.46 -8.15 2.23
N ALA A 217 18.16 -7.16 1.37
CA ALA A 217 18.35 -5.73 1.55
C ALA A 217 19.77 -5.20 1.23
N GLU A 218 20.55 -5.90 0.40
CA GLU A 218 21.87 -5.41 -0.03
C GLU A 218 21.78 -4.33 -1.11
N HIS A 219 20.66 -4.24 -1.83
CA HIS A 219 20.49 -3.23 -2.87
C HIS A 219 20.58 -1.81 -2.27
N PRO A 220 21.36 -0.87 -2.85
CA PRO A 220 21.61 0.44 -2.24
C PRO A 220 20.35 1.26 -1.93
N MET A 221 19.29 1.10 -2.73
CA MET A 221 18.01 1.77 -2.52
C MET A 221 17.19 1.18 -1.36
N ALA A 222 17.50 -0.01 -0.83
CA ALA A 222 16.74 -0.58 0.28
C ALA A 222 16.79 0.31 1.53
N SER A 223 17.95 0.90 1.83
CA SER A 223 18.14 1.76 3.01
C SER A 223 17.33 3.08 2.95
N PRO A 224 17.36 3.89 1.86
CA PRO A 224 16.49 5.04 1.72
C PRO A 224 15.00 4.72 1.88
N PHE A 225 14.52 3.62 1.29
CA PHE A 225 13.12 3.22 1.42
C PHE A 225 12.75 2.85 2.85
N ALA A 226 13.58 2.04 3.53
CA ALA A 226 13.37 1.71 4.94
C ALA A 226 13.34 2.96 5.82
N ALA A 227 14.21 3.94 5.54
CA ALA A 227 14.22 5.22 6.26
C ALA A 227 12.91 6.02 6.06
N TRP A 228 12.40 6.11 4.83
CA TRP A 228 11.12 6.79 4.58
C TRP A 228 9.93 6.05 5.18
N TRP A 229 9.91 4.72 5.14
CA TRP A 229 8.86 3.94 5.82
C TRP A 229 8.88 4.21 7.32
N LYS A 230 10.06 4.19 7.94
CA LYS A 230 10.25 4.51 9.35
C LYS A 230 9.72 5.91 9.69
N GLN A 231 10.00 6.89 8.84
CA GLN A 231 9.53 8.25 9.04
C GLN A 231 7.99 8.37 8.89
N GLY A 232 7.40 7.71 7.89
CA GLY A 232 5.94 7.64 7.72
C GLY A 232 5.25 6.96 8.91
N MET A 233 5.82 5.86 9.41
CA MET A 233 5.38 5.17 10.63
C MET A 233 5.44 6.08 11.85
N SER A 234 6.54 6.81 12.03
CA SER A 234 6.70 7.78 13.12
C SER A 234 5.66 8.91 13.05
N CYS A 235 5.44 9.48 11.87
CA CYS A 235 4.42 10.53 11.67
C CYS A 235 3.01 10.01 11.95
N TRP A 236 2.68 8.81 11.48
CA TRP A 236 1.38 8.19 11.73
C TRP A 236 1.14 7.96 13.23
N LEU A 237 2.17 7.45 13.92
CA LEU A 237 2.08 7.05 15.33
C LEU A 237 1.80 8.23 16.27
N GLN A 238 2.31 9.43 15.97
CA GLN A 238 2.10 10.64 16.78
C GLN A 238 0.61 10.97 17.05
N GLY A 239 -0.28 10.56 16.15
CA GLY A 239 -1.72 10.77 16.29
C GLY A 239 -2.55 9.49 16.44
N ALA A 240 -1.91 8.33 16.51
CA ALA A 240 -2.61 7.05 16.59
C ALA A 240 -3.24 6.84 17.98
N GLN A 241 -4.40 6.20 18.01
CA GLN A 241 -5.16 5.86 19.21
C GLN A 241 -5.19 4.34 19.43
N PRO A 242 -5.55 3.86 20.63
CA PRO A 242 -5.75 2.44 20.86
C PRO A 242 -6.66 1.79 19.80
N GLY A 243 -6.26 0.63 19.32
CA GLY A 243 -6.93 -0.11 18.24
C GLY A 243 -6.59 0.34 16.83
N ASP A 244 -5.91 1.48 16.66
CA ASP A 244 -5.48 1.92 15.33
C ASP A 244 -4.38 1.00 14.79
N VAL A 245 -4.48 0.70 13.51
CA VAL A 245 -3.49 -0.10 12.80
C VAL A 245 -3.02 0.60 11.54
N LEU A 246 -1.72 0.48 11.26
CA LEU A 246 -1.09 0.98 10.05
C LEU A 246 -0.84 -0.18 9.09
N PRO A 247 -1.57 -0.27 7.96
CA PRO A 247 -1.27 -1.26 6.94
C PRO A 247 0.06 -0.95 6.26
N PHE A 248 0.96 -1.93 6.25
CA PHE A 248 2.13 -1.97 5.39
C PHE A 248 1.99 -3.13 4.41
N VAL A 249 1.93 -2.85 3.11
CA VAL A 249 1.68 -3.86 2.09
C VAL A 249 2.98 -4.21 1.37
N SER A 250 3.35 -5.48 1.34
CA SER A 250 4.38 -6.01 0.44
C SER A 250 3.85 -6.02 -1.00
N GLU A 251 3.80 -4.82 -1.60
CA GLU A 251 3.11 -4.53 -2.87
C GLU A 251 3.99 -4.86 -4.08
N LEU A 252 4.27 -6.15 -4.30
CA LEU A 252 5.00 -6.63 -5.48
C LEU A 252 4.04 -7.15 -6.55
N GLY A 253 4.27 -6.78 -7.80
CA GLY A 253 3.45 -7.16 -8.94
C GLY A 253 4.01 -8.33 -9.75
N PRO A 254 3.15 -9.15 -10.41
CA PRO A 254 3.55 -10.13 -11.40
C PRO A 254 4.05 -9.44 -12.68
N PRO A 255 4.60 -10.19 -13.64
CA PRO A 255 4.96 -9.63 -14.93
C PRO A 255 3.80 -8.80 -15.53
N PRO A 256 4.07 -7.59 -16.06
CA PRO A 256 5.39 -7.05 -16.38
C PRO A 256 6.07 -6.23 -15.25
N TYR A 257 5.54 -6.20 -14.03
CA TYR A 257 6.24 -5.54 -12.90
C TYR A 257 7.43 -6.37 -12.45
N ALA A 258 7.22 -7.66 -12.19
CA ALA A 258 8.31 -8.60 -12.04
C ALA A 258 9.00 -8.80 -13.40
N ILE A 259 10.33 -8.73 -13.38
CA ILE A 259 11.14 -8.88 -14.58
C ILE A 259 11.27 -10.38 -14.87
N VAL A 260 11.16 -10.74 -16.14
CA VAL A 260 11.32 -12.12 -16.61
C VAL A 260 12.49 -12.22 -17.57
N GLN A 261 13.00 -13.44 -17.76
CA GLN A 261 14.19 -13.68 -18.58
C GLN A 261 13.96 -13.51 -20.09
N GLY A 262 12.74 -13.74 -20.58
CA GLY A 262 12.45 -13.75 -22.00
C GLY A 262 12.42 -12.34 -22.61
N PRO A 263 12.91 -12.16 -23.85
CA PRO A 263 13.05 -10.86 -24.51
C PRO A 263 11.71 -10.19 -24.87
N ASP A 264 10.62 -10.95 -24.88
CA ASP A 264 9.25 -10.52 -25.13
C ASP A 264 8.42 -10.33 -23.86
N GLY A 265 9.05 -10.40 -22.68
CA GLY A 265 8.35 -10.37 -21.41
C GLY A 265 7.67 -11.69 -21.05
N THR A 266 8.13 -12.82 -21.62
CA THR A 266 7.71 -14.17 -21.22
C THR A 266 8.83 -14.92 -20.49
N GLY A 267 8.52 -16.09 -19.91
CA GLY A 267 9.49 -16.92 -19.21
C GLY A 267 9.51 -16.69 -17.69
N PRO A 268 10.45 -17.34 -16.98
CA PRO A 268 10.49 -17.30 -15.52
C PRO A 268 10.88 -15.90 -15.02
N GLU A 269 10.32 -15.52 -13.86
CA GLU A 269 10.74 -14.35 -13.11
C GLU A 269 12.24 -14.47 -12.75
N ILE A 270 12.98 -13.36 -12.83
CA ILE A 270 14.41 -13.34 -12.48
C ILE A 270 14.63 -13.33 -10.97
N SER A 271 13.63 -12.86 -10.21
CA SER A 271 13.64 -12.78 -8.76
C SER A 271 12.49 -13.59 -8.17
N ASP A 272 12.71 -14.16 -6.97
CA ASP A 272 11.64 -14.81 -6.22
C ASP A 272 10.80 -13.75 -5.52
N ARG A 273 9.68 -13.40 -6.15
CA ARG A 273 8.77 -12.37 -5.64
C ARG A 273 8.14 -12.72 -4.29
N TRP A 274 7.96 -14.00 -3.96
CA TRP A 274 7.48 -14.40 -2.64
C TRP A 274 8.55 -14.12 -1.58
N GLN A 275 9.80 -14.51 -1.84
CA GLN A 275 10.89 -14.20 -0.91
C GLN A 275 11.12 -12.70 -0.76
N GLN A 276 11.07 -11.94 -1.85
CA GLN A 276 11.16 -10.48 -1.79
C GLN A 276 10.05 -9.87 -0.93
N ALA A 277 8.81 -10.37 -1.00
CA ALA A 277 7.73 -9.90 -0.14
C ALA A 277 8.00 -10.15 1.36
N LEU A 278 8.67 -11.25 1.71
CA LEU A 278 9.09 -11.57 3.07
C LEU A 278 10.21 -10.66 3.56
N VAL A 279 11.16 -10.31 2.69
CA VAL A 279 12.22 -9.34 3.00
C VAL A 279 11.61 -7.96 3.29
N LEU A 280 10.69 -7.49 2.45
CA LEU A 280 9.99 -6.21 2.65
C LEU A 280 9.22 -6.18 3.97
N LYS A 281 8.48 -7.25 4.28
CA LYS A 281 7.78 -7.43 5.55
C LYS A 281 8.74 -7.30 6.73
N ARG A 282 9.86 -8.04 6.71
CA ARG A 282 10.87 -8.02 7.77
C ARG A 282 11.45 -6.62 7.99
N LEU A 283 11.80 -5.91 6.91
CA LEU A 283 12.32 -4.54 7.00
C LEU A 283 11.29 -3.58 7.61
N ALA A 284 10.01 -3.73 7.27
CA ALA A 284 8.93 -2.93 7.83
C ALA A 284 8.75 -3.19 9.34
N GLU A 285 8.79 -4.45 9.76
CA GLU A 285 8.69 -4.84 11.18
C GLU A 285 9.88 -4.31 11.98
N GLN A 286 11.09 -4.34 11.42
CA GLN A 286 12.28 -3.74 12.02
C GLN A 286 12.13 -2.22 12.17
N ALA A 287 11.72 -1.53 11.11
CA ALA A 287 11.49 -0.08 11.15
C ALA A 287 10.42 0.30 12.19
N TRP A 288 9.33 -0.47 12.27
CA TRP A 288 8.27 -0.27 13.26
C TRP A 288 8.77 -0.48 14.69
N HIS A 289 9.51 -1.56 14.93
CA HIS A 289 10.10 -1.82 16.24
C HIS A 289 10.98 -0.65 16.71
N GLU A 290 11.83 -0.12 15.84
CA GLU A 290 12.65 1.05 16.16
C GLU A 290 11.81 2.29 16.49
N VAL A 291 10.72 2.55 15.76
CA VAL A 291 9.81 3.69 16.01
C VAL A 291 9.11 3.55 17.37
N THR A 292 8.60 2.37 17.68
CA THR A 292 7.90 2.11 18.95
C THR A 292 8.82 2.22 20.16
N LEU A 293 10.05 1.69 20.06
CA LEU A 293 11.09 1.85 21.08
C LEU A 293 11.44 3.33 21.33
N GLN A 294 11.60 4.11 20.26
CA GLN A 294 11.89 5.54 20.36
C GLN A 294 10.74 6.35 20.98
N SER A 295 9.51 5.85 20.85
CA SER A 295 8.29 6.51 21.34
C SER A 295 7.89 6.07 22.76
N GLY A 296 8.56 5.05 23.33
CA GLY A 296 8.26 4.53 24.67
C GLY A 296 6.97 3.71 24.77
N MET A 297 6.48 3.18 23.64
CA MET A 297 5.34 2.26 23.61
C MET A 297 5.86 0.81 23.57
N GLU A 298 6.01 0.18 24.74
CA GLU A 298 6.15 -1.28 24.85
C GLU A 298 4.82 -1.92 25.27
#